data_AF-A0A1V4I5R8-F1
#
_entry.id   AF-A0A1V4I5R8-F1
#
_cell.length_a   1.000
_cell.length_b   1.000
_cell.length_c   1.000
_cell.angle_alpha   90.00
_cell.angle_beta   90.00
_cell.angle_gamma   90.00
#
_symmetry.space_group_name_H-M   'P 1'
#
loop_
_entity.id
_entity.type
_entity.pdbx_description
1 polymer ?
#
loop_
_entity_poly.entity_id
_entity_poly.type
_entity_poly.pdbx_seq_one_letter_code
_entity_poly.pdbx_strand_id
1 'polypeptide(L)'
;MRLSIKKLKLNDLLIYMLIPISFFSYERSLYRNYYQVMIMSVLLLGIIALFFNSNNFKISNIYGRNLKRNIEVHFLSILLIFSTLIASIKYGMITFTGLIIVISTILSLYVFYLFIPILIYSDLDNKTQKLIKFITFFSLVSIVIGIQGSFLGYNPTHYKRIASIFFDPNYFGTIASIGFILSINRKGKYKIYALLNMLALYFSGSRAAMIALIFVMIIFFFYNKKIRSKTIFKFLLLGIITYFAIGFLADINFFRIYHGLSSRDYLWRLSFELILNEPIWGYGYGSVADLIRSMGAQNASSHNSYLDYIIMYGIPAFVINVFIILKATFLGIKNKLPQEITKSILFLLIVANSISINLGGLGVLSLLLTLFLGLSNMASCGNMYELNAKDDPPKTLEKSEEL
;
A
#
# COMPACT_ATOMS: atom_id res chain seq x y z
N MET A 1 30.70 -30.08 -5.35
CA MET A 1 29.41 -30.01 -4.65
C MET A 1 28.48 -29.05 -5.39
N ARG A 2 27.47 -29.53 -6.14
CA ARG A 2 26.51 -28.65 -6.84
C ARG A 2 25.40 -28.22 -5.88
N LEU A 3 25.40 -26.96 -5.43
CA LEU A 3 24.34 -26.37 -4.61
C LEU A 3 23.05 -26.15 -5.44
N SER A 4 22.20 -27.17 -5.53
CA SER A 4 20.89 -27.07 -6.19
C SER A 4 19.84 -26.43 -5.27
N ILE A 5 19.91 -25.10 -5.11
CA ILE A 5 18.83 -24.32 -4.48
C ILE A 5 17.56 -24.51 -5.34
N LYS A 6 16.58 -25.27 -4.83
CA LYS A 6 15.29 -25.49 -5.51
C LYS A 6 14.66 -24.12 -5.82
N LYS A 7 14.31 -23.84 -7.07
CA LYS A 7 13.84 -22.52 -7.57
C LYS A 7 12.76 -21.87 -6.70
N LEU A 8 11.81 -22.65 -6.19
CA LEU A 8 10.77 -22.20 -5.25
C LEU A 8 11.33 -21.50 -4.01
N LYS A 9 12.42 -22.02 -3.42
CA LYS A 9 13.07 -21.43 -2.24
C LYS A 9 13.69 -20.06 -2.54
N LEU A 10 14.18 -19.84 -3.76
CA LEU A 10 14.76 -18.55 -4.15
C LEU A 10 13.67 -17.49 -4.38
N ASN A 11 12.58 -17.84 -5.05
CA ASN A 11 11.44 -16.93 -5.24
C ASN A 11 10.88 -16.46 -3.89
N ASP A 12 10.73 -17.39 -2.95
CA ASP A 12 10.30 -17.08 -1.60
C ASP A 12 11.31 -16.18 -0.87
N LEU A 13 12.62 -16.48 -0.93
CA LEU A 13 13.66 -15.62 -0.37
C LEU A 13 13.59 -14.18 -0.92
N LEU A 14 13.51 -14.02 -2.24
CA LEU A 14 13.41 -12.70 -2.87
C LEU A 14 12.15 -11.94 -2.39
N ILE A 15 10.99 -12.61 -2.34
CA ILE A 15 9.74 -12.00 -1.84
C ILE A 15 9.85 -11.62 -0.36
N TYR A 16 10.49 -12.45 0.47
CA TYR A 16 10.70 -12.13 1.89
C TYR A 16 11.82 -11.10 2.12
N MET A 17 12.65 -10.77 1.14
CA MET A 17 13.60 -9.64 1.20
C MET A 17 12.96 -8.31 0.77
N LEU A 18 12.06 -8.32 -0.21
CA LEU A 18 11.33 -7.12 -0.66
C LEU A 18 10.63 -6.39 0.50
N ILE A 19 9.93 -7.15 1.36
CA ILE A 19 9.11 -6.58 2.42
C ILE A 19 9.99 -5.86 3.47
N PRO A 20 11.00 -6.48 4.12
CA PRO A 20 11.91 -5.78 5.03
C PRO A 20 12.60 -4.57 4.43
N ILE A 21 13.11 -4.65 3.20
CA ILE A 21 13.82 -3.52 2.58
C ILE A 21 12.86 -2.35 2.32
N SER A 22 11.62 -2.64 1.89
CA SER A 22 10.59 -1.59 1.75
C SER A 22 10.15 -0.97 3.08
N PHE A 23 10.29 -1.70 4.19
CA PHE A 23 10.03 -1.20 5.54
C PHE A 23 11.21 -0.35 6.04
N PHE A 24 12.45 -0.82 5.89
CA PHE A 24 13.67 -0.12 6.29
C PHE A 24 13.99 1.13 5.43
N SER A 25 13.44 1.25 4.22
CA SER A 25 13.55 2.49 3.45
C SER A 25 12.97 3.68 4.23
N TYR A 26 11.96 3.44 5.08
CA TYR A 26 11.38 4.43 5.96
C TYR A 26 12.10 4.58 7.31
N GLU A 27 13.39 4.29 7.48
CA GLU A 27 14.11 4.54 8.76
C GLU A 27 14.94 5.85 8.72
N ARG A 28 14.97 6.80 9.69
CA ARG A 28 15.61 8.16 9.59
C ARG A 28 17.09 8.12 9.27
N SER A 29 17.82 7.29 10.01
CA SER A 29 19.26 7.18 9.85
C SER A 29 19.57 6.62 8.46
N LEU A 30 18.67 5.79 7.93
CA LEU A 30 18.66 5.36 6.54
C LEU A 30 17.98 6.35 5.57
N TYR A 31 17.05 7.20 5.98
CA TYR A 31 16.14 7.91 5.06
C TYR A 31 16.84 9.08 4.40
N ARG A 32 17.67 9.81 5.17
CA ARG A 32 18.47 10.92 4.62
C ARG A 32 19.54 10.45 3.63
N ASN A 33 20.12 9.26 3.82
CA ASN A 33 21.33 8.84 3.11
C ASN A 33 21.10 7.64 2.16
N TYR A 34 20.10 6.80 2.43
CA TYR A 34 19.89 5.50 1.80
C TYR A 34 18.43 5.25 1.36
N TYR A 35 17.46 6.17 1.55
CA TYR A 35 16.06 5.96 1.10
C TYR A 35 15.98 5.53 -0.36
N GLN A 36 16.64 6.28 -1.24
CA GLN A 36 16.70 5.98 -2.67
C GLN A 36 17.42 4.64 -2.94
N VAL A 37 18.48 4.32 -2.22
CA VAL A 37 19.22 3.05 -2.34
C VAL A 37 18.32 1.86 -1.95
N MET A 38 17.56 1.98 -0.86
CA MET A 38 16.61 0.94 -0.41
C MET A 38 15.46 0.77 -1.41
N ILE A 39 14.91 1.88 -1.93
CA ILE A 39 13.88 1.86 -2.97
C ILE A 39 14.38 1.23 -4.27
N MET A 40 15.59 1.57 -4.72
CA MET A 40 16.22 0.93 -5.89
C MET A 40 16.52 -0.54 -5.61
N SER A 41 16.86 -0.92 -4.38
CA SER A 41 17.07 -2.32 -3.98
C SER A 41 15.78 -3.15 -4.02
N VAL A 42 14.64 -2.58 -3.60
CA VAL A 42 13.31 -3.20 -3.78
C VAL A 42 13.06 -3.45 -5.26
N LEU A 43 13.23 -2.43 -6.11
CA LEU A 43 13.02 -2.56 -7.55
C LEU A 43 13.95 -3.61 -8.18
N LEU A 44 15.24 -3.57 -7.84
CA LEU A 44 16.26 -4.50 -8.33
C LEU A 44 15.94 -5.96 -7.96
N LEU A 45 15.52 -6.23 -6.72
CA LEU A 45 15.10 -7.57 -6.29
C LEU A 45 13.88 -8.07 -7.07
N GLY A 46 12.92 -7.17 -7.36
CA GLY A 46 11.76 -7.50 -8.19
C GLY A 46 12.14 -7.79 -9.65
N ILE A 47 13.10 -7.05 -10.21
CA ILE A 47 13.68 -7.28 -11.54
C ILE A 47 14.46 -8.61 -11.59
N ILE A 48 15.26 -8.92 -10.55
CA ILE A 48 15.96 -10.21 -10.42
C ILE A 48 14.95 -11.36 -10.36
N ALA A 49 13.85 -11.21 -9.60
CA ALA A 49 12.78 -12.20 -9.56
C ALA A 49 12.11 -12.40 -10.93
N LEU A 50 11.92 -11.34 -11.72
CA LEU A 50 11.41 -11.41 -13.10
C LEU A 50 12.37 -12.18 -14.01
N PHE A 51 13.65 -11.82 -14.04
CA PHE A 51 14.65 -12.50 -14.86
C PHE A 51 14.86 -13.97 -14.46
N PHE A 52 14.83 -14.31 -13.17
CA PHE A 52 15.00 -15.70 -12.73
C PHE A 52 13.83 -16.62 -13.17
N ASN A 53 12.63 -16.05 -13.35
CA ASN A 53 11.43 -16.79 -13.71
C ASN A 53 11.00 -16.65 -15.18
N SER A 54 11.62 -15.77 -15.98
CA SER A 54 11.31 -15.62 -17.42
C SER A 54 11.51 -16.93 -18.20
N ASN A 55 12.50 -17.74 -17.81
CA ASN A 55 12.78 -19.06 -18.35
C ASN A 55 11.76 -20.15 -17.92
N ASN A 56 10.81 -19.85 -17.03
CA ASN A 56 9.71 -20.76 -16.70
C ASN A 56 8.53 -20.48 -17.64
N PHE A 57 8.35 -21.33 -18.64
CA PHE A 57 7.29 -21.21 -19.65
C PHE A 57 5.88 -21.00 -19.06
N LYS A 58 5.54 -21.66 -17.95
CA LYS A 58 4.23 -21.49 -17.28
C LYS A 58 4.06 -20.06 -16.73
N ILE A 59 5.07 -19.55 -16.04
CA ILE A 59 5.06 -18.19 -15.46
C ILE A 59 5.11 -17.13 -16.57
N SER A 60 5.99 -17.32 -17.57
CA SER A 60 6.14 -16.42 -18.72
C SER A 60 4.86 -16.30 -19.54
N ASN A 61 4.16 -17.41 -19.80
CA ASN A 61 2.87 -17.40 -20.48
C ASN A 61 1.79 -16.66 -19.68
N ILE A 62 1.73 -16.85 -18.35
CA ILE A 62 0.77 -16.13 -17.49
C ILE A 62 1.09 -14.63 -17.50
N TYR A 63 2.36 -14.25 -17.37
CA TYR A 63 2.80 -12.85 -17.43
C TYR A 63 2.49 -12.22 -18.80
N GLY A 64 2.75 -12.91 -19.91
CA GLY A 64 2.41 -12.45 -21.26
C GLY A 64 0.91 -12.25 -21.49
N ARG A 65 0.07 -13.13 -20.92
CA ARG A 65 -1.40 -12.95 -20.91
C ARG A 65 -1.80 -11.74 -20.06
N ASN A 66 -1.19 -11.56 -18.89
CA ASN A 66 -1.45 -10.41 -18.02
C ASN A 66 -1.12 -9.08 -18.70
N LEU A 67 0.06 -8.96 -19.32
CA LEU A 67 0.47 -7.77 -20.09
C LEU A 67 -0.61 -7.39 -21.11
N LYS A 68 -0.96 -8.33 -22.01
CA LYS A 68 -1.98 -8.10 -23.06
C LYS A 68 -3.35 -7.67 -22.51
N ARG A 69 -3.73 -8.12 -21.31
CA ARG A 69 -5.04 -7.81 -20.70
C ARG A 69 -5.07 -6.50 -19.90
N ASN A 70 -3.91 -5.87 -19.69
CA ASN A 70 -3.74 -4.64 -18.91
C ASN A 70 -3.25 -3.49 -19.81
N ILE A 71 -3.92 -3.30 -20.95
CA ILE A 71 -3.61 -2.25 -21.92
C ILE A 71 -3.61 -0.86 -21.29
N GLU A 72 -4.45 -0.63 -20.28
CA GLU A 72 -4.48 0.61 -19.52
C GLU A 72 -3.16 0.91 -18.75
N VAL A 73 -2.38 -0.12 -18.35
CA VAL A 73 -1.07 0.06 -17.71
C VAL A 73 -0.02 0.48 -18.73
N HIS A 74 -0.09 -0.07 -19.95
CA HIS A 74 0.73 0.40 -21.07
C HIS A 74 0.42 1.86 -21.42
N PHE A 75 -0.87 2.20 -21.51
CA PHE A 75 -1.30 3.57 -21.77
C PHE A 75 -0.90 4.55 -20.65
N LEU A 76 -1.03 4.14 -19.37
CA LEU A 76 -0.52 4.94 -18.24
C LEU A 76 1.00 5.15 -18.34
N SER A 77 1.76 4.09 -18.66
CA SER A 77 3.22 4.18 -18.80
C SER A 77 3.62 5.21 -19.86
N ILE A 78 2.90 5.22 -20.99
CA ILE A 78 3.07 6.20 -22.07
C ILE A 78 2.74 7.61 -21.56
N LEU A 79 1.57 7.81 -20.94
CA LEU A 79 1.17 9.12 -20.41
C LEU A 79 2.17 9.68 -19.39
N LEU A 80 2.71 8.84 -18.50
CA LEU A 80 3.72 9.25 -17.51
C LEU A 80 5.01 9.76 -18.18
N ILE A 81 5.49 9.07 -19.23
CA ILE A 81 6.65 9.51 -20.02
C ILE A 81 6.33 10.81 -20.76
N PHE A 82 5.20 10.88 -21.47
CA PHE A 82 4.84 12.05 -22.27
C PHE A 82 4.60 13.30 -21.42
N SER A 83 3.85 13.20 -20.31
CA SER A 83 3.69 14.29 -19.34
C SER A 83 5.05 14.79 -18.85
N THR A 84 5.94 13.88 -18.47
CA THR A 84 7.30 14.21 -18.02
C THR A 84 8.07 14.94 -19.14
N LEU A 85 8.17 14.37 -20.34
CA LEU A 85 8.90 15.00 -21.45
C LEU A 85 8.32 16.38 -21.85
N ILE A 86 6.99 16.53 -21.88
CA ILE A 86 6.33 17.81 -22.21
C ILE A 86 6.60 18.86 -21.12
N ALA A 87 6.48 18.50 -19.85
CA ALA A 87 6.82 19.39 -18.74
C ALA A 87 8.32 19.77 -18.74
N SER A 88 9.20 18.84 -19.16
CA SER A 88 10.63 19.10 -19.31
C SER A 88 10.91 20.17 -20.36
N ILE A 89 10.23 20.09 -21.50
CA ILE A 89 10.37 21.06 -22.60
C ILE A 89 9.75 22.41 -22.20
N LYS A 90 8.60 22.41 -21.53
CA LYS A 90 7.85 23.64 -21.22
C LYS A 90 8.41 24.44 -20.03
N TYR A 91 8.94 23.78 -19.00
CA TYR A 91 9.41 24.44 -17.77
C TYR A 91 10.91 24.31 -17.49
N GLY A 92 11.63 23.44 -18.20
CA GLY A 92 13.02 23.13 -17.87
C GLY A 92 13.22 22.42 -16.51
N MET A 93 12.14 22.03 -15.82
CA MET A 93 12.17 21.54 -14.43
C MET A 93 12.64 20.08 -14.27
N ILE A 94 12.86 19.33 -15.35
CA ILE A 94 13.17 17.91 -15.27
C ILE A 94 14.66 17.63 -15.34
N THR A 95 15.13 17.05 -14.25
CA THR A 95 16.46 16.45 -14.14
C THR A 95 16.47 15.04 -14.73
N PHE A 96 17.65 14.57 -15.15
CA PHE A 96 17.87 13.17 -15.52
C PHE A 96 17.41 12.20 -14.41
N THR A 97 17.59 12.59 -13.14
CA THR A 97 17.08 11.88 -11.96
C THR A 97 15.56 11.75 -11.96
N GLY A 98 14.82 12.81 -12.33
CA GLY A 98 13.36 12.76 -12.46
C GLY A 98 12.91 11.74 -13.50
N LEU A 99 13.55 11.72 -14.67
CA LEU A 99 13.28 10.72 -15.72
C LEU A 99 13.58 9.29 -15.24
N ILE A 100 14.70 9.06 -14.54
CA ILE A 100 15.01 7.75 -13.95
C ILE A 100 13.90 7.29 -12.99
N ILE A 101 13.37 8.19 -12.15
CA ILE A 101 12.33 7.83 -11.17
C ILE A 101 10.99 7.54 -11.87
N VAL A 102 10.66 8.23 -12.96
CA VAL A 102 9.49 7.91 -13.81
C VAL A 102 9.66 6.52 -14.44
N ILE A 103 10.82 6.22 -15.02
CA ILE A 103 11.15 4.89 -15.57
C ILE A 103 11.08 3.81 -14.47
N SER A 104 11.59 4.10 -13.27
CA SER A 104 11.51 3.20 -12.10
C SER A 104 10.08 2.96 -11.62
N THR A 105 9.23 3.99 -11.65
CA THR A 105 7.80 3.87 -11.33
C THR A 105 7.08 3.00 -12.36
N ILE A 106 7.40 3.16 -13.65
CA ILE A 106 6.87 2.34 -14.73
C ILE A 106 7.33 0.87 -14.59
N LEU A 107 8.63 0.62 -14.40
CA LEU A 107 9.18 -0.71 -14.13
C LEU A 107 8.52 -1.34 -12.88
N SER A 108 8.29 -0.55 -11.84
CA SER A 108 7.59 -0.97 -10.62
C SER A 108 6.15 -1.43 -10.89
N LEU A 109 5.41 -0.79 -11.82
CA LEU A 109 4.10 -1.30 -12.27
C LEU A 109 4.22 -2.68 -12.93
N TYR A 110 5.12 -2.84 -13.91
CA TYR A 110 5.30 -4.13 -14.59
C TYR A 110 5.73 -5.25 -13.63
N VAL A 111 6.63 -4.93 -12.70
CA VAL A 111 7.14 -5.88 -11.71
C VAL A 111 6.11 -6.16 -10.62
N PHE A 112 5.64 -5.16 -9.88
CA PHE A 112 4.84 -5.38 -8.66
C PHE A 112 3.32 -5.43 -8.88
N TYR A 113 2.78 -4.85 -9.96
CA TYR A 113 1.35 -4.97 -10.29
C TYR A 113 1.05 -6.14 -11.24
N LEU A 114 1.96 -6.49 -12.16
CA LEU A 114 1.71 -7.54 -13.17
C LEU A 114 2.46 -8.87 -12.96
N PHE A 115 3.69 -8.84 -12.43
CA PHE A 115 4.54 -10.04 -12.31
C PHE A 115 4.56 -10.68 -10.90
N ILE A 116 5.01 -9.96 -9.87
CA ILE A 116 5.15 -10.50 -8.50
C ILE A 116 3.84 -11.11 -7.95
N PRO A 117 2.64 -10.57 -8.23
CA PRO A 117 1.38 -11.21 -7.86
C PRO A 117 1.23 -12.66 -8.37
N ILE A 118 1.81 -13.01 -9.54
CA ILE A 118 1.83 -14.39 -10.05
C ILE A 118 2.59 -15.32 -9.08
N LEU A 119 3.71 -14.85 -8.53
CA LEU A 119 4.55 -15.60 -7.59
C LEU A 119 3.97 -15.66 -6.17
N ILE A 120 3.14 -14.67 -5.79
CA ILE A 120 2.49 -14.63 -4.47
C ILE A 120 1.23 -15.51 -4.45
N TYR A 121 0.44 -15.52 -5.54
CA TYR A 121 -0.92 -16.07 -5.52
C TYR A 121 -1.01 -17.56 -5.13
N SER A 122 -0.05 -18.40 -5.57
CA SER A 122 -0.04 -19.84 -5.26
C SER A 122 0.12 -20.17 -3.77
N ASP A 123 0.69 -19.26 -2.98
CA ASP A 123 0.91 -19.41 -1.53
C ASP A 123 0.46 -18.16 -0.77
N LEU A 124 -0.66 -17.57 -1.22
CA LEU A 124 -1.16 -16.28 -0.75
C LEU A 124 -1.46 -16.26 0.76
N ASP A 125 -1.98 -17.36 1.30
CA ASP A 125 -2.33 -17.42 2.72
C ASP A 125 -1.08 -17.41 3.62
N ASN A 126 -0.09 -18.26 3.35
CA ASN A 126 1.18 -18.30 4.10
C ASN A 126 1.94 -16.98 4.00
N LYS A 127 1.99 -16.38 2.80
CA LYS A 127 2.64 -15.07 2.56
C LYS A 127 1.94 -13.97 3.36
N THR A 128 0.60 -14.00 3.41
CA THR A 128 -0.20 -13.13 4.28
C THR A 128 0.06 -13.39 5.77
N GLN A 129 0.12 -14.65 6.21
CA GLN A 129 0.45 -15.03 7.59
C GLN A 129 1.84 -14.54 8.01
N LYS A 130 2.83 -14.59 7.12
CA LYS A 130 4.19 -14.06 7.36
C LYS A 130 4.19 -12.53 7.43
N LEU A 131 3.49 -11.85 6.52
CA LEU A 131 3.31 -10.39 6.56
C LEU A 131 2.67 -9.92 7.87
N ILE A 132 1.63 -10.61 8.37
CA ILE A 132 1.01 -10.30 9.67
C ILE A 132 2.04 -10.40 10.80
N LYS A 133 2.82 -11.49 10.87
CA LYS A 133 3.84 -11.67 11.92
C LYS A 133 4.89 -10.55 11.86
N PHE A 134 5.32 -10.18 10.66
CA PHE A 134 6.31 -9.13 10.41
C PHE A 134 5.82 -7.74 10.83
N ILE A 135 4.60 -7.36 10.44
CA ILE A 135 3.96 -6.13 10.89
C ILE A 135 3.81 -6.13 12.43
N THR A 136 3.34 -7.24 13.00
CA THR A 136 3.11 -7.36 14.45
C THR A 136 4.40 -7.25 15.27
N PHE A 137 5.54 -7.69 14.73
CA PHE A 137 6.85 -7.49 15.34
C PHE A 137 7.20 -6.00 15.48
N PHE A 138 7.02 -5.20 14.42
CA PHE A 138 7.24 -3.75 14.51
C PHE A 138 6.18 -3.02 15.35
N SER A 139 4.96 -3.56 15.42
CA SER A 139 3.94 -3.10 16.35
C SER A 139 4.37 -3.31 17.81
N LEU A 140 4.96 -4.45 18.16
CA LEU A 140 5.54 -4.69 19.48
C LEU A 140 6.69 -3.73 19.79
N VAL A 141 7.65 -3.58 18.89
CA VAL A 141 8.77 -2.61 19.04
C VAL A 141 8.23 -1.20 19.29
N SER A 142 7.20 -0.79 18.54
CA SER A 142 6.56 0.51 18.73
C SER A 142 5.88 0.67 20.09
N ILE A 143 5.21 -0.36 20.60
CA ILE A 143 4.55 -0.30 21.92
C ILE A 143 5.61 -0.15 23.00
N VAL A 144 6.74 -0.86 22.90
CA VAL A 144 7.86 -0.72 23.84
C VAL A 144 8.44 0.70 23.81
N ILE A 145 8.73 1.25 22.62
CA ILE A 145 9.14 2.66 22.45
C ILE A 145 8.11 3.61 23.08
N GLY A 146 6.82 3.29 22.96
CA GLY A 146 5.74 4.12 23.49
C GLY A 146 5.63 4.15 25.01
N ILE A 147 5.99 3.06 25.67
CA ILE A 147 5.95 2.93 27.13
C ILE A 147 7.26 3.41 27.75
N GLN A 148 8.41 3.05 27.16
CA GLN A 148 9.74 3.31 27.71
C GLN A 148 10.38 4.61 27.18
N GLY A 149 9.74 5.28 26.21
CA GLY A 149 10.29 6.43 25.50
C GLY A 149 11.42 6.09 24.51
N SER A 150 12.02 4.90 24.60
CA SER A 150 13.16 4.46 23.78
C SER A 150 13.14 2.94 23.55
N PHE A 151 13.94 2.46 22.59
CA PHE A 151 14.23 1.03 22.42
C PHE A 151 15.59 0.83 21.77
N LEU A 152 16.52 0.10 22.40
CA LEU A 152 17.87 -0.16 21.87
C LEU A 152 18.61 1.11 21.41
N GLY A 153 18.51 2.21 22.18
CA GLY A 153 19.11 3.51 21.85
C GLY A 153 18.31 4.34 20.82
N TYR A 154 17.28 3.78 20.20
CA TYR A 154 16.37 4.51 19.34
C TYR A 154 15.43 5.41 20.18
N ASN A 155 15.59 6.73 20.03
CA ASN A 155 14.73 7.74 20.64
C ASN A 155 13.89 8.45 19.56
N PRO A 156 12.54 8.52 19.68
CA PRO A 156 11.65 9.22 18.75
C PRO A 156 11.71 10.75 18.96
N THR A 157 12.88 11.36 18.76
CA THR A 157 13.17 12.76 19.14
C THR A 157 12.45 13.84 18.33
N HIS A 158 11.87 13.52 17.17
CA HIS A 158 11.24 14.53 16.30
C HIS A 158 9.75 14.75 16.51
N TYR A 159 9.03 13.77 17.07
CA TYR A 159 7.59 13.88 17.29
C TYR A 159 7.26 13.49 18.73
N LYS A 160 6.40 14.26 19.39
CA LYS A 160 5.72 13.84 20.64
C LYS A 160 4.70 12.70 20.41
N ARG A 161 4.94 11.84 19.43
CA ARG A 161 4.09 10.72 18.98
C ARG A 161 4.99 9.60 18.50
N ILE A 162 4.53 8.37 18.64
CA ILE A 162 5.36 7.20 18.40
C ILE A 162 5.35 6.87 16.91
N ALA A 163 6.48 7.07 16.26
CA ALA A 163 6.66 6.74 14.85
C ALA A 163 7.23 5.32 14.61
N SER A 164 7.51 4.57 15.67
CA SER A 164 8.31 3.34 15.62
C SER A 164 9.60 3.56 14.80
N ILE A 165 10.04 2.54 14.07
CA ILE A 165 11.14 2.60 13.09
C ILE A 165 10.74 3.23 11.74
N PHE A 166 9.62 3.97 11.64
CA PHE A 166 9.11 4.50 10.35
C PHE A 166 9.05 6.04 10.25
N PHE A 167 9.44 6.76 11.30
CA PHE A 167 9.60 8.24 11.43
C PHE A 167 8.38 9.10 11.26
N ASP A 168 7.41 8.65 10.49
CA ASP A 168 6.11 9.27 10.40
C ASP A 168 5.07 8.39 11.13
N PRO A 169 4.42 8.91 12.19
CA PRO A 169 3.39 8.16 12.92
C PRO A 169 2.19 7.77 12.04
N ASN A 170 1.92 8.51 10.96
CA ASN A 170 0.84 8.20 10.03
C ASN A 170 1.19 7.01 9.14
N TYR A 171 2.42 6.94 8.63
CA TYR A 171 2.88 5.76 7.90
C TYR A 171 2.84 4.52 8.79
N PHE A 172 3.40 4.61 10.01
CA PHE A 172 3.37 3.49 10.95
C PHE A 172 1.95 3.07 11.35
N GLY A 173 1.08 4.01 11.72
CA GLY A 173 -0.32 3.72 12.05
C GLY A 173 -1.06 3.04 10.89
N THR A 174 -0.75 3.42 9.65
CA THR A 174 -1.30 2.78 8.44
C THR A 174 -0.83 1.33 8.29
N ILE A 175 0.47 1.05 8.50
CA ILE A 175 1.02 -0.32 8.50
C ILE A 175 0.36 -1.17 9.60
N ALA A 176 0.23 -0.62 10.82
CA ALA A 176 -0.43 -1.28 11.95
C ALA A 176 -1.91 -1.60 11.65
N SER A 177 -2.67 -0.65 11.07
CA SER A 177 -4.05 -0.90 10.60
C SER A 177 -4.15 -2.03 9.58
N ILE A 178 -3.21 -2.16 8.64
CA ILE A 178 -3.15 -3.30 7.71
C ILE A 178 -2.90 -4.61 8.49
N GLY A 179 -1.96 -4.59 9.44
CA GLY A 179 -1.73 -5.73 10.34
C GLY A 179 -2.99 -6.17 11.09
N PHE A 180 -3.79 -5.22 11.59
CA PHE A 180 -5.10 -5.47 12.20
C PHE A 180 -6.10 -6.07 11.20
N ILE A 181 -6.28 -5.45 10.02
CA ILE A 181 -7.23 -5.92 8.99
C ILE A 181 -6.93 -7.35 8.55
N LEU A 182 -5.65 -7.68 8.34
CA LEU A 182 -5.20 -9.01 7.90
C LEU A 182 -5.35 -10.09 8.98
N SER A 183 -5.39 -9.71 10.26
CA SER A 183 -5.37 -10.64 11.41
C SER A 183 -6.72 -10.79 12.12
N ILE A 184 -7.57 -9.75 12.17
CA ILE A 184 -8.79 -9.72 12.98
C ILE A 184 -9.79 -10.84 12.65
N ASN A 185 -9.85 -11.27 11.39
CA ASN A 185 -10.74 -12.35 10.94
C ASN A 185 -10.19 -13.77 11.18
N ARG A 186 -8.89 -13.91 11.50
CA ARG A 186 -8.24 -15.22 11.70
C ARG A 186 -8.43 -15.73 13.14
N LYS A 187 -8.35 -17.05 13.32
CA LYS A 187 -8.56 -17.75 14.61
C LYS A 187 -7.26 -17.84 15.44
N GLY A 188 -7.38 -18.16 16.73
CA GLY A 188 -6.24 -18.41 17.63
C GLY A 188 -5.34 -17.17 17.82
N LYS A 189 -4.02 -17.37 17.82
CA LYS A 189 -3.00 -16.33 18.08
C LYS A 189 -3.11 -15.07 17.21
N TYR A 190 -3.75 -15.15 16.04
CA TYR A 190 -4.02 -13.98 15.21
C TYR A 190 -4.93 -12.94 15.88
N LYS A 191 -5.74 -13.31 16.88
CA LYS A 191 -6.49 -12.35 17.70
C LYS A 191 -5.58 -11.50 18.59
N ILE A 192 -4.51 -12.09 19.12
CA ILE A 192 -3.47 -11.37 19.87
C ILE A 192 -2.72 -10.43 18.92
N TYR A 193 -2.37 -10.89 17.71
CA TYR A 193 -1.76 -10.03 16.70
C TYR A 193 -2.66 -8.85 16.32
N ALA A 194 -3.97 -9.06 16.18
CA ALA A 194 -4.92 -7.97 15.94
C ALA A 194 -4.91 -6.95 17.10
N LEU A 195 -4.95 -7.42 18.35
CA LEU A 195 -4.88 -6.55 19.53
C LEU A 195 -3.58 -5.73 19.58
N LEU A 196 -2.43 -6.37 19.36
CA LEU A 196 -1.12 -5.70 19.33
C LEU A 196 -1.05 -4.64 18.21
N ASN A 197 -1.56 -4.94 17.02
CA ASN A 197 -1.63 -3.97 15.93
C ASN A 197 -2.60 -2.81 16.22
N MET A 198 -3.70 -3.06 16.93
CA MET A 198 -4.62 -2.01 17.37
C MET A 198 -4.01 -1.10 18.44
N LEU A 199 -3.26 -1.67 19.39
CA LEU A 199 -2.50 -0.90 20.38
C LEU A 199 -1.40 -0.06 19.71
N ALA A 200 -0.66 -0.63 18.76
CA ALA A 200 0.32 0.12 17.96
C ALA A 200 -0.31 1.28 17.17
N LEU A 201 -1.49 1.06 16.56
CA LEU A 201 -2.26 2.13 15.93
C LEU A 201 -2.64 3.23 16.94
N TYR A 202 -3.15 2.85 18.12
CA TYR A 202 -3.46 3.80 19.20
C TYR A 202 -2.25 4.65 19.58
N PHE A 203 -1.13 4.00 19.91
CA PHE A 203 0.13 4.65 20.27
C PHE A 203 0.73 5.53 19.15
N SER A 204 0.51 5.19 17.88
CA SER A 204 0.94 6.05 16.76
C SER A 204 0.28 7.45 16.80
N GLY A 205 -0.94 7.55 17.33
CA GLY A 205 -1.73 8.79 17.27
C GLY A 205 -2.09 9.22 15.83
N SER A 206 -2.06 8.29 14.86
CA SER A 206 -2.51 8.55 13.49
C SER A 206 -4.04 8.55 13.39
N ARG A 207 -4.63 9.73 13.63
CA ARG A 207 -6.09 9.91 13.53
C ARG A 207 -6.65 9.55 12.15
N ALA A 208 -5.90 9.84 11.08
CA ALA A 208 -6.30 9.49 9.71
C ALA A 208 -6.41 7.97 9.53
N ALA A 209 -5.43 7.20 9.99
CA ALA A 209 -5.46 5.73 9.95
C ALA A 209 -6.55 5.14 10.86
N MET A 210 -6.81 5.75 12.03
CA MET A 210 -7.92 5.32 12.92
C MET A 210 -9.29 5.53 12.25
N ILE A 211 -9.54 6.73 11.73
CA ILE A 211 -10.81 7.08 11.07
C ILE A 211 -11.01 6.21 9.83
N ALA A 212 -9.99 6.09 8.96
CA ALA A 212 -10.07 5.24 7.77
C ALA A 212 -10.32 3.76 8.11
N LEU A 213 -9.73 3.23 9.19
CA LEU A 213 -9.98 1.87 9.65
C LEU A 213 -11.45 1.70 10.10
N ILE A 214 -11.99 2.66 10.85
CA ILE A 214 -13.40 2.66 11.27
C ILE A 214 -14.32 2.67 10.04
N PHE A 215 -14.08 3.56 9.07
CA PHE A 215 -14.87 3.62 7.82
C PHE A 215 -14.85 2.29 7.06
N VAL A 216 -13.67 1.66 6.86
CA VAL A 216 -13.57 0.37 6.17
C VAL A 216 -14.29 -0.74 6.93
N MET A 217 -14.16 -0.78 8.26
CA MET A 217 -14.83 -1.78 9.08
C MET A 217 -16.36 -1.62 9.03
N ILE A 218 -16.88 -0.38 8.98
CA ILE A 218 -18.31 -0.08 8.79
C ILE A 218 -18.78 -0.52 7.40
N ILE A 219 -18.08 -0.12 6.33
CA ILE A 219 -18.42 -0.47 4.94
C ILE A 219 -18.47 -2.00 4.78
N PHE A 220 -17.46 -2.72 5.24
CA PHE A 220 -17.42 -4.18 5.13
C PHE A 220 -18.36 -4.90 6.11
N PHE A 221 -18.76 -4.26 7.21
CA PHE A 221 -19.81 -4.78 8.07
C PHE A 221 -21.16 -4.77 7.32
N PHE A 222 -21.50 -3.66 6.65
CA PHE A 222 -22.73 -3.56 5.85
C PHE A 222 -22.70 -4.45 4.60
N TYR A 223 -21.58 -4.48 3.87
CA TYR A 223 -21.39 -5.35 2.70
C TYR A 223 -21.65 -6.84 2.98
N ASN A 224 -21.24 -7.32 4.16
CA ASN A 224 -21.36 -8.73 4.54
C ASN A 224 -22.69 -9.12 5.23
N LYS A 225 -23.55 -8.16 5.57
CA LYS A 225 -24.74 -8.40 6.40
C LYS A 225 -26.01 -8.00 5.66
N LYS A 226 -26.97 -8.93 5.55
CA LYS A 226 -28.38 -8.54 5.43
C LYS A 226 -28.74 -7.71 6.67
N ILE A 227 -28.96 -6.41 6.50
CA ILE A 227 -29.25 -5.48 7.59
C ILE A 227 -30.58 -5.89 8.22
N ARG A 228 -30.57 -6.13 9.53
CA ARG A 228 -31.77 -6.40 10.35
C ARG A 228 -31.97 -5.23 11.31
N SER A 229 -33.19 -4.99 11.80
CA SER A 229 -33.48 -3.93 12.78
C SER A 229 -32.54 -3.96 14.00
N LYS A 230 -32.26 -5.15 14.55
CA LYS A 230 -31.29 -5.35 15.65
C LYS A 230 -29.85 -4.87 15.33
N THR A 231 -29.48 -4.81 14.06
CA THR A 231 -28.19 -4.26 13.59
C THR A 231 -28.21 -2.74 13.62
N ILE A 232 -29.31 -2.11 13.19
CA ILE A 232 -29.48 -0.65 13.21
C ILE A 232 -29.42 -0.14 14.65
N PHE A 233 -30.10 -0.82 15.58
CA PHE A 233 -30.05 -0.48 17.01
C PHE A 233 -28.62 -0.55 17.60
N LYS A 234 -27.82 -1.55 17.21
CA LYS A 234 -26.41 -1.63 17.61
C LYS A 234 -25.57 -0.46 17.06
N PHE A 235 -25.87 0.03 15.87
CA PHE A 235 -25.21 1.21 15.31
C PHE A 235 -25.66 2.51 15.97
N LEU A 236 -26.93 2.65 16.33
CA LEU A 236 -27.40 3.79 17.13
C LEU A 236 -26.69 3.84 18.49
N LEU A 237 -26.63 2.70 19.19
CA LEU A 237 -25.90 2.60 20.46
C LEU A 237 -24.39 2.88 20.29
N LEU A 238 -23.76 2.34 19.25
CA LEU A 238 -22.36 2.63 18.93
C LEU A 238 -22.15 4.12 18.59
N GLY A 239 -23.09 4.74 17.89
CA GLY A 239 -23.08 6.17 17.57
C GLY A 239 -23.18 7.04 18.81
N ILE A 240 -24.03 6.68 19.77
CA ILE A 240 -24.14 7.35 21.09
C ILE A 240 -22.82 7.21 21.86
N ILE A 241 -22.27 5.99 21.96
CA ILE A 241 -20.96 5.76 22.60
C ILE A 241 -19.85 6.57 21.91
N THR A 242 -19.87 6.62 20.57
CA THR A 242 -18.88 7.37 19.78
C THR A 242 -19.04 8.88 19.98
N TYR A 243 -20.26 9.39 20.10
CA TYR A 243 -20.53 10.80 20.40
C TYR A 243 -19.96 11.20 21.77
N PHE A 244 -20.23 10.43 22.82
CA PHE A 244 -19.65 10.67 24.15
C PHE A 244 -18.12 10.52 24.16
N ALA A 245 -17.57 9.53 23.45
CA ALA A 245 -16.13 9.38 23.30
C ALA A 245 -15.50 10.56 22.54
N ILE A 246 -16.15 11.10 21.51
CA ILE A 246 -15.72 12.31 20.80
C ILE A 246 -15.77 13.54 21.73
N GLY A 247 -16.80 13.69 22.56
CA GLY A 247 -16.87 14.75 23.58
C GLY A 247 -15.67 14.69 24.52
N PHE A 248 -15.47 13.56 25.20
CA PHE A 248 -14.33 13.33 26.10
C PHE A 248 -12.97 13.55 25.41
N LEU A 249 -12.81 13.09 24.16
CA LEU A 249 -11.61 13.31 23.36
C LEU A 249 -11.41 14.81 23.05
N ALA A 250 -12.47 15.57 22.78
CA ALA A 250 -12.37 17.01 22.58
C ALA A 250 -11.89 17.73 23.85
N ASP A 251 -12.45 17.37 25.01
CA ASP A 251 -12.11 17.96 26.31
C ASP A 251 -10.61 17.77 26.66
N ILE A 252 -10.05 16.59 26.40
CA ILE A 252 -8.59 16.33 26.59
C ILE A 252 -7.72 16.89 25.46
N ASN A 253 -8.23 17.82 24.65
CA ASN A 253 -7.57 18.42 23.48
C ASN A 253 -7.09 17.40 22.42
N PHE A 254 -7.66 16.18 22.38
CA PHE A 254 -7.25 15.12 21.44
C PHE A 254 -7.35 15.58 19.99
N PHE A 255 -8.40 16.33 19.62
CA PHE A 255 -8.60 16.79 18.24
C PHE A 255 -7.65 17.91 17.82
N ARG A 256 -7.05 18.66 18.76
CA ARG A 256 -6.16 19.80 18.47
C ARG A 256 -6.79 20.79 17.48
N ILE A 257 -8.01 21.23 17.75
CA ILE A 257 -8.83 22.06 16.84
C ILE A 257 -8.06 23.33 16.39
N TYR A 258 -7.28 23.93 17.29
CA TYR A 258 -6.40 25.08 17.02
C TYR A 258 -5.26 24.83 16.00
N HIS A 259 -4.92 23.57 15.69
CA HIS A 259 -3.97 23.23 14.62
C HIS A 259 -4.66 23.02 13.25
N GLY A 260 -5.98 23.24 13.16
CA GLY A 260 -6.77 23.10 11.93
C GLY A 260 -6.63 21.73 11.26
N LEU A 261 -6.72 21.71 9.92
CA LEU A 261 -6.43 20.53 9.11
C LEU A 261 -4.91 20.27 8.95
N SER A 262 -4.06 20.81 9.84
CA SER A 262 -2.59 20.84 9.67
C SER A 262 -2.17 21.57 8.39
N SER A 263 -2.80 22.72 8.13
CA SER A 263 -2.64 23.57 6.93
C SER A 263 -3.02 22.91 5.59
N ARG A 264 -3.66 21.73 5.60
CA ARG A 264 -4.06 21.03 4.36
C ARG A 264 -5.08 21.80 3.53
N ASP A 265 -5.97 22.55 4.15
CA ASP A 265 -6.90 23.48 3.50
C ASP A 265 -6.17 24.48 2.60
N TYR A 266 -5.15 25.16 3.12
CA TYR A 266 -4.28 26.05 2.35
C TYR A 266 -3.50 25.29 1.26
N LEU A 267 -2.87 24.15 1.59
CA LEU A 267 -2.12 23.35 0.61
C LEU A 267 -3.00 22.82 -0.54
N TRP A 268 -4.24 22.44 -0.25
CA TRP A 268 -5.20 21.98 -1.26
C TRP A 268 -5.65 23.14 -2.15
N ARG A 269 -5.84 24.34 -1.60
CA ARG A 269 -6.12 25.54 -2.41
C ARG A 269 -4.99 25.81 -3.41
N LEU A 270 -3.73 25.84 -2.94
CA LEU A 270 -2.55 25.96 -3.81
C LEU A 270 -2.49 24.84 -4.86
N SER A 271 -2.82 23.60 -4.45
CA SER A 271 -2.87 22.45 -5.36
C SER A 271 -3.92 22.63 -6.47
N PHE A 272 -5.11 23.14 -6.15
CA PHE A 272 -6.14 23.43 -7.15
C PHE A 272 -5.74 24.58 -8.07
N GLU A 273 -5.11 25.64 -7.55
CA GLU A 273 -4.56 26.74 -8.35
C GLU A 273 -3.52 26.22 -9.37
N LEU A 274 -2.58 25.34 -8.94
CA LEU A 274 -1.63 24.67 -9.83
C LEU A 274 -2.31 23.75 -10.87
N ILE A 275 -3.29 22.94 -10.46
CA ILE A 275 -4.01 22.03 -11.35
C ILE A 275 -4.83 22.79 -12.41
N LEU A 276 -5.41 23.95 -12.06
CA LEU A 276 -6.14 24.80 -12.99
C LEU A 276 -5.23 25.44 -14.04
N ASN A 277 -3.99 25.77 -13.66
CA ASN A 277 -2.99 26.30 -14.59
C ASN A 277 -2.51 25.24 -15.59
N GLU A 278 -2.24 24.00 -15.15
CA GLU A 278 -1.68 22.94 -16.01
C GLU A 278 -2.43 21.59 -15.94
N PRO A 279 -3.72 21.55 -16.33
CA PRO A 279 -4.60 20.40 -16.08
C PRO A 279 -4.28 19.16 -16.91
N ILE A 280 -3.66 19.31 -18.10
CA ILE A 280 -3.50 18.20 -19.06
C ILE A 280 -2.21 17.41 -18.83
N TRP A 281 -1.08 18.10 -18.66
CA TRP A 281 0.24 17.46 -18.58
C TRP A 281 0.88 17.56 -17.19
N GLY A 282 0.36 18.42 -16.32
CA GLY A 282 1.01 18.77 -15.06
C GLY A 282 2.37 19.43 -15.28
N TYR A 283 3.18 19.37 -14.24
CA TYR A 283 4.49 20.01 -14.15
C TYR A 283 5.67 19.02 -14.12
N GLY A 284 5.39 17.73 -14.33
CA GLY A 284 6.39 16.66 -14.32
C GLY A 284 6.70 16.13 -12.92
N TYR A 285 7.36 14.97 -12.87
CA TYR A 285 7.69 14.30 -11.60
C TYR A 285 8.64 15.13 -10.72
N GLY A 286 8.34 15.20 -9.41
CA GLY A 286 9.17 15.87 -8.41
C GLY A 286 8.88 17.37 -8.22
N SER A 287 8.16 18.00 -9.16
CA SER A 287 7.85 19.44 -9.17
C SER A 287 7.04 19.94 -7.97
N VAL A 288 6.21 19.09 -7.35
CA VAL A 288 5.24 19.45 -6.30
C VAL A 288 5.86 20.25 -5.16
N ALA A 289 7.03 19.83 -4.67
CA ALA A 289 7.66 20.47 -3.52
C ALA A 289 8.08 21.91 -3.82
N ASP A 290 8.63 22.16 -5.01
CA ASP A 290 9.18 23.47 -5.37
C ASP A 290 8.08 24.43 -5.83
N LEU A 291 7.02 23.91 -6.49
CA LEU A 291 5.81 24.69 -6.83
C LEU A 291 5.02 25.13 -5.59
N ILE A 292 4.80 24.23 -4.63
CA ILE A 292 4.09 24.59 -3.39
C ILE A 292 4.92 25.61 -2.57
N ARG A 293 6.25 25.53 -2.62
CA ARG A 293 7.16 26.50 -2.00
C ARG A 293 7.22 27.85 -2.69
N SER A 294 7.19 27.91 -4.02
CA SER A 294 7.16 29.19 -4.74
C SER A 294 5.87 29.97 -4.48
N MET A 295 4.79 29.28 -4.09
CA MET A 295 3.52 29.87 -3.62
C MET A 295 3.49 30.15 -2.09
N GLY A 296 4.63 30.04 -1.39
CA GLY A 296 4.81 30.44 0.01
C GLY A 296 4.63 29.37 1.07
N ALA A 297 4.30 28.12 0.72
CA ALA A 297 4.13 27.05 1.70
C ALA A 297 5.44 26.29 1.99
N GLN A 298 5.67 25.91 3.25
CA GLN A 298 6.92 25.23 3.65
C GLN A 298 6.92 23.71 3.38
N ASN A 299 5.78 23.14 2.99
CA ASN A 299 5.61 21.70 2.80
C ASN A 299 6.19 21.21 1.45
N ALA A 300 6.53 19.93 1.38
CA ALA A 300 7.04 19.28 0.16
C ALA A 300 5.98 18.43 -0.59
N SER A 301 4.72 18.52 -0.18
CA SER A 301 3.57 17.75 -0.68
C SER A 301 2.28 18.42 -0.19
N SER A 302 1.17 18.23 -0.91
CA SER A 302 -0.18 18.63 -0.48
C SER A 302 -0.76 17.78 0.67
N HIS A 303 -0.04 16.74 1.09
CA HIS A 303 -0.52 15.63 1.95
C HIS A 303 -1.73 14.88 1.36
N ASN A 304 -1.96 14.97 0.06
CA ASN A 304 -2.97 14.21 -0.66
C ASN A 304 -2.32 13.65 -1.93
N SER A 305 -2.13 12.32 -2.00
CA SER A 305 -1.39 11.74 -3.11
C SER A 305 -2.09 11.90 -4.45
N TYR A 306 -3.41 12.05 -4.46
CA TYR A 306 -4.19 12.30 -5.67
C TYR A 306 -3.93 13.70 -6.23
N LEU A 307 -3.90 14.73 -5.36
CA LEU A 307 -3.56 16.09 -5.78
C LEU A 307 -2.10 16.18 -6.25
N ASP A 308 -1.17 15.60 -5.50
CA ASP A 308 0.25 15.51 -5.90
C ASP A 308 0.40 14.81 -7.27
N TYR A 309 -0.37 13.74 -7.52
CA TYR A 309 -0.34 13.00 -8.79
C TYR A 309 -0.87 13.83 -9.97
N ILE A 310 -1.95 14.60 -9.78
CA ILE A 310 -2.48 15.48 -10.83
C ILE A 310 -1.52 16.64 -11.10
N ILE A 311 -0.89 17.24 -10.07
CA ILE A 311 0.13 18.28 -10.25
C ILE A 311 1.33 17.73 -11.05
N MET A 312 1.79 16.52 -10.76
CA MET A 312 2.92 15.92 -11.49
C MET A 312 2.56 15.51 -12.92
N TYR A 313 1.40 14.88 -13.12
CA TYR A 313 1.12 14.11 -14.36
C TYR A 313 -0.13 14.52 -15.13
N GLY A 314 -0.88 15.50 -14.62
CA GLY A 314 -2.15 15.95 -15.20
C GLY A 314 -3.34 15.02 -14.95
N ILE A 315 -4.52 15.55 -15.24
CA ILE A 315 -5.82 14.87 -15.10
C ILE A 315 -5.92 13.60 -15.98
N PRO A 316 -5.44 13.55 -17.25
CA PRO A 316 -5.52 12.34 -18.07
C PRO A 316 -4.79 11.14 -17.45
N ALA A 317 -3.56 11.33 -16.96
CA ALA A 317 -2.81 10.26 -16.29
C ALA A 317 -3.50 9.83 -14.99
N PHE A 318 -4.02 10.78 -14.22
CA PHE A 318 -4.80 10.51 -13.00
C PHE A 318 -6.06 9.68 -13.28
N VAL A 319 -6.84 10.00 -14.30
CA VAL A 319 -8.07 9.26 -14.68
C VAL A 319 -7.74 7.81 -15.03
N ILE A 320 -6.67 7.56 -15.80
CA ILE A 320 -6.24 6.19 -16.14
C ILE A 320 -5.75 5.43 -14.90
N ASN A 321 -5.00 6.09 -14.00
CA ASN A 321 -4.58 5.51 -12.72
C ASN A 321 -5.79 5.10 -11.85
N VAL A 322 -6.79 5.99 -11.70
CA VAL A 322 -8.05 5.68 -10.99
C VAL A 322 -8.79 4.53 -11.67
N PHE A 323 -8.86 4.50 -13.00
CA PHE A 323 -9.49 3.40 -13.74
C PHE A 323 -8.79 2.04 -13.47
N ILE A 324 -7.46 1.99 -13.44
CA ILE A 324 -6.70 0.79 -13.06
C ILE A 324 -7.07 0.34 -11.64
N ILE A 325 -7.07 1.26 -10.68
CA ILE A 325 -7.39 0.98 -9.27
C ILE A 325 -8.81 0.41 -9.14
N LEU A 326 -9.80 1.04 -9.78
CA LEU A 326 -11.20 0.61 -9.74
C LEU A 326 -11.39 -0.74 -10.45
N LYS A 327 -10.83 -0.92 -11.65
CA LYS A 327 -10.86 -2.18 -12.41
C LYS A 327 -10.27 -3.33 -11.58
N ALA A 328 -9.07 -3.14 -11.02
CA ALA A 328 -8.40 -4.15 -10.19
C ALA A 328 -9.21 -4.48 -8.94
N THR A 329 -9.70 -3.48 -8.21
CA THR A 329 -10.52 -3.68 -6.99
C THR A 329 -11.81 -4.43 -7.30
N PHE A 330 -12.51 -4.07 -8.39
CA PHE A 330 -13.71 -4.76 -8.87
C PHE A 330 -13.41 -6.22 -9.24
N LEU A 331 -12.30 -6.50 -9.91
CA LEU A 331 -11.88 -7.88 -10.22
C LEU A 331 -11.58 -8.68 -8.94
N GLY A 332 -10.95 -8.08 -7.92
CA GLY A 332 -10.74 -8.74 -6.64
C GLY A 332 -12.05 -9.14 -5.95
N ILE A 333 -13.04 -8.23 -5.95
CA ILE A 333 -14.37 -8.49 -5.39
C ILE A 333 -15.10 -9.58 -6.21
N LYS A 334 -15.17 -9.42 -7.54
CA LYS A 334 -15.88 -10.33 -8.45
C LYS A 334 -15.36 -11.76 -8.35
N ASN A 335 -14.05 -11.94 -8.21
CA ASN A 335 -13.39 -13.25 -8.15
C ASN A 335 -13.14 -13.74 -6.70
N LYS A 336 -13.82 -13.15 -5.71
CA LYS A 336 -13.83 -13.60 -4.31
C LYS A 336 -12.44 -13.71 -3.67
N LEU A 337 -11.54 -12.75 -3.96
CA LEU A 337 -10.26 -12.61 -3.26
C LEU A 337 -10.51 -12.48 -1.74
N PRO A 338 -9.61 -12.99 -0.86
CA PRO A 338 -9.75 -12.84 0.59
C PRO A 338 -10.09 -11.41 1.02
N GLN A 339 -11.18 -11.26 1.78
CA GLN A 339 -11.77 -9.95 2.07
C GLN A 339 -10.81 -9.01 2.79
N GLU A 340 -9.85 -9.56 3.54
CA GLU A 340 -8.80 -8.84 4.24
C GLU A 340 -7.92 -8.04 3.27
N ILE A 341 -7.69 -8.55 2.05
CA ILE A 341 -6.94 -7.86 1.00
C ILE A 341 -7.77 -6.71 0.43
N THR A 342 -9.04 -6.97 0.09
CA THR A 342 -9.96 -5.93 -0.43
C THR A 342 -10.19 -4.80 0.59
N LYS A 343 -10.33 -5.14 1.88
CA LYS A 343 -10.36 -4.16 2.99
C LYS A 343 -9.09 -3.34 3.04
N SER A 344 -7.92 -3.98 2.89
CA SER A 344 -6.62 -3.30 2.93
C SER A 344 -6.44 -2.34 1.74
N ILE A 345 -6.94 -2.70 0.55
CA ILE A 345 -6.97 -1.79 -0.63
C ILE A 345 -7.83 -0.58 -0.32
N LEU A 346 -9.10 -0.77 0.08
CA LEU A 346 -10.00 0.35 0.38
C LEU A 346 -9.45 1.25 1.49
N PHE A 347 -8.83 0.66 2.51
CA PHE A 347 -8.15 1.38 3.58
C PHE A 347 -7.00 2.25 3.07
N LEU A 348 -6.09 1.68 2.27
CA LEU A 348 -4.98 2.41 1.65
C LEU A 348 -5.46 3.56 0.76
N LEU A 349 -6.54 3.36 -0.01
CA LEU A 349 -7.13 4.41 -0.86
C LEU A 349 -7.77 5.56 -0.07
N ILE A 350 -8.41 5.28 1.06
CA ILE A 350 -8.92 6.35 1.94
C ILE A 350 -7.75 7.12 2.56
N VAL A 351 -6.73 6.40 3.06
CA VAL A 351 -5.55 6.99 3.72
C VAL A 351 -4.66 7.79 2.76
N ALA A 352 -4.68 7.49 1.45
CA ALA A 352 -3.98 8.26 0.41
C ALA A 352 -4.36 9.76 0.35
N ASN A 353 -5.53 10.15 0.88
CA ASN A 353 -5.94 11.54 1.08
C ASN A 353 -5.21 12.26 2.23
N SER A 354 -4.29 11.59 2.93
CA SER A 354 -3.58 12.11 4.11
C SER A 354 -2.09 11.83 4.15
N ILE A 355 -1.59 10.89 3.34
CA ILE A 355 -0.16 10.55 3.17
C ILE A 355 0.11 10.08 1.73
N SER A 356 1.37 10.20 1.29
CA SER A 356 1.77 9.82 -0.07
C SER A 356 1.79 8.30 -0.26
N ILE A 357 0.70 7.78 -0.86
CA ILE A 357 0.53 6.40 -1.33
C ILE A 357 0.15 6.46 -2.81
N ASN A 358 0.94 5.82 -3.68
CA ASN A 358 0.75 5.86 -5.13
C ASN A 358 0.88 4.48 -5.76
N LEU A 359 0.10 4.20 -6.81
CA LEU A 359 0.26 2.99 -7.62
C LEU A 359 1.64 3.01 -8.30
N GLY A 360 2.39 1.91 -8.21
CA GLY A 360 3.77 1.83 -8.72
C GLY A 360 4.82 2.49 -7.81
N GLY A 361 4.44 3.13 -6.71
CA GLY A 361 5.40 3.63 -5.73
C GLY A 361 6.11 2.50 -4.98
N LEU A 362 7.40 2.65 -4.72
CA LEU A 362 8.28 1.60 -4.16
C LEU A 362 8.37 1.59 -2.62
N GLY A 363 7.88 2.64 -1.96
CA GLY A 363 7.76 2.68 -0.49
C GLY A 363 6.69 1.69 0.02
N VAL A 364 6.87 1.10 1.21
CA VAL A 364 6.03 0.02 1.78
C VAL A 364 4.52 0.14 1.51
N LEU A 365 3.88 1.27 1.80
CA LEU A 365 2.43 1.42 1.64
C LEU A 365 2.00 1.41 0.16
N SER A 366 2.77 2.09 -0.69
CA SER A 366 2.59 2.10 -2.15
C SER A 366 2.84 0.72 -2.75
N LEU A 367 3.86 0.00 -2.27
CA LEU A 367 4.18 -1.37 -2.65
C LEU A 367 3.05 -2.33 -2.25
N LEU A 368 2.54 -2.24 -1.01
CA LEU A 368 1.40 -3.03 -0.54
C LEU A 368 0.13 -2.75 -1.35
N LEU A 369 -0.18 -1.47 -1.64
CA LEU A 369 -1.31 -1.11 -2.50
C LEU A 369 -1.16 -1.74 -3.90
N THR A 370 0.02 -1.59 -4.50
CA THR A 370 0.36 -2.09 -5.84
C THR A 370 0.26 -3.62 -5.90
N LEU A 371 0.79 -4.33 -4.90
CA LEU A 371 0.71 -5.79 -4.78
C LEU A 371 -0.72 -6.29 -4.55
N PHE A 372 -1.51 -5.64 -3.69
CA PHE A 372 -2.89 -6.04 -3.42
C PHE A 372 -3.82 -5.80 -4.62
N LEU A 373 -3.66 -4.67 -5.32
CA LEU A 373 -4.35 -4.42 -6.58
C LEU A 373 -3.90 -5.44 -7.65
N GLY A 374 -2.61 -5.74 -7.73
CA GLY A 374 -2.07 -6.76 -8.63
C GLY A 374 -2.64 -8.16 -8.37
N LEU A 375 -2.77 -8.58 -7.10
CA LEU A 375 -3.45 -9.83 -6.72
C LEU A 375 -4.93 -9.83 -7.09
N SER A 376 -5.61 -8.68 -6.97
CA SER A 376 -7.01 -8.50 -7.35
C SER A 376 -7.22 -8.61 -8.86
N ASN A 377 -6.30 -8.03 -9.63
CA ASN A 377 -6.21 -8.19 -11.08
C ASN A 377 -5.95 -9.66 -11.47
N MET A 378 -4.97 -10.32 -10.84
CA MET A 378 -4.63 -11.73 -11.07
C MET A 378 -5.79 -12.71 -10.83
N ALA A 379 -6.64 -12.46 -9.84
CA ALA A 379 -7.72 -13.36 -9.44
C ALA A 379 -8.74 -13.68 -10.56
N SER A 380 -8.77 -12.89 -11.64
CA SER A 380 -9.63 -13.12 -12.82
C SER A 380 -9.00 -13.96 -13.94
N CYS A 381 -7.75 -14.40 -13.78
CA CYS A 381 -7.13 -15.33 -14.73
C CYS A 381 -7.56 -16.76 -14.38
N GLY A 382 -8.62 -17.27 -15.03
CA GLY A 382 -9.29 -18.54 -14.68
C GLY A 382 -8.37 -19.77 -14.59
N ASN A 383 -7.24 -19.78 -15.30
CA ASN A 383 -6.21 -20.81 -15.24
C ASN A 383 -5.47 -20.93 -13.88
N MET A 384 -5.80 -20.14 -12.85
CA MET A 384 -5.22 -20.29 -11.51
C MET A 384 -5.44 -21.69 -10.90
N TYR A 385 -6.55 -22.36 -11.23
CA TYR A 385 -6.75 -23.75 -10.81
C TYR A 385 -5.70 -24.69 -11.43
N GLU A 386 -5.23 -24.43 -12.66
CA GLU A 386 -4.15 -25.17 -13.33
C GLU A 386 -2.76 -24.90 -12.72
N LEU A 387 -2.61 -23.81 -11.95
CA LEU A 387 -1.37 -23.57 -11.20
C LEU A 387 -1.24 -24.58 -10.05
N ASN A 388 -2.31 -24.80 -9.30
CA ASN A 388 -2.30 -25.64 -8.09
C ASN A 388 -2.56 -27.13 -8.39
N ALA A 389 -3.42 -27.46 -9.36
CA ALA A 389 -3.91 -28.83 -9.59
C ALA A 389 -2.90 -29.83 -10.23
N LYS A 390 -1.60 -29.52 -10.27
CA LYS A 390 -0.55 -30.40 -10.83
C LYS A 390 0.61 -30.73 -9.88
N ASP A 391 0.71 -30.05 -8.74
CA ASP A 391 1.76 -30.32 -7.74
C ASP A 391 1.26 -31.25 -6.62
N ASP A 392 -0.06 -31.36 -6.43
CA ASP A 392 -0.64 -32.54 -5.81
C ASP A 392 -0.55 -33.70 -6.83
N PRO A 393 0.16 -34.81 -6.53
CA PRO A 393 0.01 -36.01 -7.35
C PRO A 393 -1.48 -36.39 -7.35
N PRO A 394 -2.02 -36.96 -8.44
CA PRO A 394 -3.38 -37.47 -8.41
C PRO A 394 -3.45 -38.42 -7.22
N LYS A 395 -4.28 -38.08 -6.23
CA LYS A 395 -4.55 -39.02 -5.13
C LYS A 395 -5.03 -40.27 -5.82
N THR A 396 -4.18 -41.30 -5.81
CA THR A 396 -4.60 -42.65 -6.14
C THR A 396 -5.82 -42.87 -5.29
N LEU A 397 -6.97 -43.02 -5.96
CA LEU A 397 -8.19 -43.44 -5.30
C LEU A 397 -7.84 -44.83 -4.75
N GLU A 398 -7.38 -44.85 -3.50
CA GLU A 398 -7.39 -46.04 -2.68
C GLU A 398 -8.83 -46.49 -2.74
N LYS A 399 -9.06 -47.55 -3.53
CA LYS A 399 -10.32 -48.25 -3.49
C LYS A 399 -10.47 -48.65 -2.04
N SER A 400 -11.45 -48.05 -1.37
CA SER A 400 -12.04 -48.66 -0.19
C SER A 400 -12.68 -49.95 -0.67
N GLU A 401 -11.88 -51.02 -0.69
CA GLU A 401 -12.36 -52.39 -0.72
C GLU A 401 -13.04 -52.62 0.63
N GLU A 402 -14.31 -52.19 0.71
CA GLU A 402 -15.21 -52.60 1.77
C GLU A 402 -15.52 -54.09 1.55
N LEU A 403 -14.99 -54.90 2.46
CA LEU A 403 -15.26 -56.32 2.68
C LEU A 403 -16.29 -56.47 3.81
#